data_AF-A0A101W243-F1
#
_entry.id   AF-A0A101W243-F1
#
_cell.length_a   1.000
_cell.length_b   1.000
_cell.length_c   1.000
_cell.angle_alpha   90.00
_cell.angle_beta   90.00
_cell.angle_gamma   90.00
#
_symmetry.space_group_name_H-M   'P 1'
#
loop_
_entity.id
_entity.type
_entity.pdbx_description
1 polymer ?
#
loop_
_entity_poly.entity_id
_entity_poly.type
_entity_poly.pdbx_seq_one_letter_code
_entity_poly.pdbx_strand_id
1 'polypeptide(L)'
;MRLTKLILLGLLIFSCKSKQTIKEQPEKIFDIQSGYEIQKMTKNGIEFNFVVNKYSDTLKTWTTDPEFKTPEGYKIGTKLNEIPQTQQNKIYKLSGFGYFINLNSEWRLAFCEGKTCTDNSPDLNSIVQWIEKK
;
A
#
# COMPACT_ATOMS: atom_id res chain seq x y z
N MET A 1 38.35 -12.88 -75.69
CA MET A 1 38.25 -13.80 -74.54
C MET A 1 37.29 -13.16 -73.54
N ARG A 2 36.16 -13.82 -73.25
CA ARG A 2 34.99 -13.28 -72.55
C ARG A 2 35.32 -12.94 -71.09
N LEU A 3 35.02 -11.72 -70.64
CA LEU A 3 34.94 -11.38 -69.23
C LEU A 3 33.53 -10.85 -68.90
N THR A 4 32.80 -11.71 -68.22
CA THR A 4 31.49 -11.51 -67.59
C THR A 4 31.56 -10.40 -66.55
N LYS A 5 30.62 -9.43 -66.61
CA LYS A 5 30.28 -8.58 -65.46
C LYS A 5 28.83 -8.85 -65.07
N LEU A 6 28.69 -9.72 -64.07
CA LEU A 6 27.47 -9.99 -63.34
C LEU A 6 27.11 -8.72 -62.54
N ILE A 7 26.00 -8.06 -62.86
CA ILE A 7 25.47 -6.96 -62.05
C ILE A 7 24.68 -7.62 -60.92
N LEU A 8 25.24 -7.60 -59.71
CA LEU A 8 24.63 -8.10 -58.49
C LEU A 8 23.49 -7.15 -58.09
N LEU A 9 22.25 -7.59 -58.26
CA LEU A 9 21.05 -6.88 -57.84
C LEU A 9 20.96 -6.95 -56.30
N GLY A 10 21.37 -5.89 -55.62
CA GLY A 10 21.29 -5.76 -54.17
C GLY A 10 19.84 -5.57 -53.71
N LEU A 11 19.15 -6.66 -53.38
CA LEU A 11 17.90 -6.65 -52.62
C LEU A 11 18.21 -6.27 -51.17
N LEU A 12 18.09 -4.97 -50.85
CA LEU A 12 18.05 -4.46 -49.48
C LEU A 12 16.70 -4.86 -48.86
N ILE A 13 16.65 -6.04 -48.27
CA ILE A 13 15.54 -6.47 -47.40
C ILE A 13 15.70 -5.69 -46.09
N PHE A 14 15.02 -4.55 -45.98
CA PHE A 14 14.82 -3.88 -44.69
C PHE A 14 13.96 -4.79 -43.80
N SER A 15 14.61 -5.71 -43.08
CA SER A 15 14.01 -6.46 -41.99
C SER A 15 13.77 -5.49 -40.84
N CYS A 16 12.63 -4.80 -40.88
CA CYS A 16 12.14 -4.00 -39.78
C CYS A 16 11.75 -4.96 -38.65
N LYS A 17 12.71 -5.27 -37.78
CA LYS A 17 12.45 -5.98 -36.52
C LYS A 17 11.66 -5.04 -35.62
N SER A 18 10.33 -5.13 -35.66
CA SER A 18 9.50 -4.52 -34.63
C SER A 18 9.88 -5.16 -33.30
N LYS A 19 10.58 -4.39 -32.44
CA LYS A 19 10.76 -4.77 -31.05
C LYS A 19 9.37 -4.69 -30.42
N GLN A 20 8.74 -5.84 -30.16
CA GLN A 20 7.61 -5.91 -29.25
C GLN A 20 8.13 -5.57 -27.85
N THR A 21 7.94 -4.33 -27.44
CA THR A 21 8.11 -3.93 -26.05
C THR A 21 6.94 -4.51 -25.28
N ILE A 22 7.18 -5.53 -24.46
CA ILE A 22 6.20 -5.99 -23.47
C ILE A 22 6.00 -4.81 -22.50
N LYS A 23 4.84 -4.17 -22.56
CA LYS A 23 4.44 -3.21 -21.53
C LYS A 23 4.13 -4.02 -20.29
N GLU A 24 4.98 -3.94 -19.27
CA GLU A 24 4.67 -4.44 -17.94
C GLU A 24 3.32 -3.85 -17.50
N GLN A 25 2.36 -4.73 -17.24
CA GLN A 25 1.10 -4.33 -16.61
C GLN A 25 1.42 -3.98 -15.16
N PRO A 26 0.83 -2.92 -14.59
CA PRO A 26 1.04 -2.59 -13.18
C PRO A 26 0.62 -3.78 -12.31
N GLU A 27 1.49 -4.19 -11.39
CA GLU A 27 1.19 -5.26 -10.45
C GLU A 27 -0.04 -4.89 -9.60
N LYS A 28 -1.01 -5.81 -9.54
CA LYS A 28 -2.19 -5.68 -8.69
C LYS A 28 -1.89 -6.25 -7.32
N ILE A 29 -2.10 -5.45 -6.28
CA ILE A 29 -1.94 -5.87 -4.89
C ILE A 29 -3.33 -6.15 -4.31
N PHE A 30 -3.47 -7.26 -3.61
CA PHE A 30 -4.73 -7.67 -3.00
C PHE A 30 -4.63 -7.62 -1.48
N ASP A 31 -5.70 -7.18 -0.82
CA ASP A 31 -5.82 -7.25 0.63
C ASP A 31 -6.11 -8.68 1.07
N ILE A 32 -5.25 -9.23 1.92
CA ILE A 32 -5.31 -10.64 2.33
C ILE A 32 -6.55 -10.98 3.17
N GLN A 33 -7.17 -9.99 3.82
CA GLN A 33 -8.35 -10.22 4.66
C GLN A 33 -9.62 -10.36 3.83
N SER A 34 -9.73 -9.55 2.78
CA SER A 34 -10.94 -9.42 1.97
C SER A 34 -10.83 -10.11 0.60
N GLY A 35 -9.61 -10.34 0.09
CA GLY A 35 -9.35 -10.89 -1.23
C GLY A 35 -9.59 -9.91 -2.39
N TYR A 36 -9.86 -8.63 -2.11
CA TYR A 36 -10.11 -7.59 -3.12
C TYR A 36 -8.87 -6.73 -3.37
N GLU A 37 -8.83 -6.09 -4.53
CA GLU A 37 -7.71 -5.23 -4.96
C GLU A 37 -7.59 -4.00 -4.04
N ILE A 38 -6.35 -3.71 -3.61
CA ILE A 38 -6.01 -2.48 -2.91
C ILE A 38 -5.88 -1.37 -3.94
N GLN A 39 -6.69 -0.34 -3.77
CA GLN A 39 -6.67 0.86 -4.58
C GLN A 39 -6.09 2.04 -3.80
N LYS A 40 -5.67 3.07 -4.52
CA LYS A 40 -5.13 4.30 -3.94
C LYS A 40 -5.97 5.50 -4.36
N MET A 41 -6.16 6.42 -3.44
CA MET A 41 -6.76 7.73 -3.72
C MET A 41 -6.00 8.82 -2.99
N THR A 42 -6.06 10.04 -3.53
CA THR A 42 -5.54 11.22 -2.84
C THR A 42 -6.71 12.10 -2.44
N LYS A 43 -6.75 12.49 -1.17
CA LYS A 43 -7.76 13.42 -0.64
C LYS A 43 -7.06 14.48 0.19
N ASN A 44 -7.22 15.75 -0.19
CA ASN A 44 -6.57 16.90 0.47
C ASN A 44 -5.04 16.75 0.60
N GLY A 45 -4.40 16.19 -0.43
CA GLY A 45 -2.95 15.96 -0.44
C GLY A 45 -2.48 14.72 0.35
N ILE A 46 -3.38 13.97 0.98
CA ILE A 46 -3.07 12.75 1.72
C ILE A 46 -3.36 11.52 0.85
N GLU A 47 -2.40 10.60 0.75
CA GLU A 47 -2.59 9.31 0.10
C GLU A 47 -3.31 8.33 1.04
N PHE A 48 -4.40 7.73 0.55
CA PHE A 48 -5.11 6.64 1.21
C PHE A 48 -5.08 5.40 0.34
N ASN A 49 -4.86 4.26 0.97
CA ASN A 49 -5.19 2.97 0.42
C ASN A 49 -6.63 2.62 0.83
N PHE A 50 -7.36 1.97 -0.06
CA PHE A 50 -8.71 1.52 0.24
C PHE A 50 -9.05 0.26 -0.54
N VAL A 51 -10.04 -0.47 -0.04
CA VAL A 51 -10.53 -1.71 -0.66
C VAL A 51 -12.03 -1.59 -0.81
N VAL A 52 -12.54 -1.94 -1.99
CA VAL A 52 -13.96 -2.02 -2.29
C VAL A 52 -14.35 -3.44 -2.66
N ASN A 53 -15.56 -3.85 -2.27
CA ASN A 53 -16.11 -5.14 -2.67
C ASN A 53 -16.68 -5.08 -4.10
N LYS A 54 -17.21 -6.21 -4.60
CA LYS A 54 -17.86 -6.30 -5.91
C LYS A 54 -19.14 -5.44 -6.07
N TYR A 55 -19.70 -4.94 -4.97
CA TYR A 55 -20.86 -4.06 -4.92
C TYR A 55 -20.45 -2.57 -4.81
N SER A 56 -19.15 -2.27 -4.84
CA SER A 56 -18.59 -0.93 -4.64
C SER A 56 -18.72 -0.38 -3.21
N ASP A 57 -19.02 -1.21 -2.21
CA ASP A 57 -18.94 -0.79 -0.81
C ASP A 57 -17.48 -0.75 -0.37
N THR A 58 -17.12 0.30 0.38
CA THR A 58 -15.78 0.40 0.98
C THR A 58 -15.69 -0.55 2.16
N LEU A 59 -14.76 -1.52 2.07
CA LEU A 59 -14.48 -2.47 3.14
C LEU A 59 -13.42 -1.96 4.12
N LYS A 60 -12.43 -1.22 3.60
CA LYS A 60 -11.28 -0.76 4.37
C LYS A 60 -10.72 0.51 3.78
N THR A 61 -10.24 1.42 4.61
CA THR A 61 -9.48 2.62 4.18
C THR A 61 -8.41 2.91 5.21
N TRP A 62 -7.18 3.11 4.77
CA TRP A 62 -6.06 3.40 5.66
C TRP A 62 -5.01 4.27 5.00
N THR A 63 -4.16 4.86 5.82
CA THR A 63 -3.03 5.67 5.36
C THR A 63 -1.81 5.43 6.23
N THR A 64 -0.65 5.52 5.60
CA THR A 64 0.68 5.59 6.22
C THR A 64 1.31 6.97 6.00
N ASP A 65 0.55 7.92 5.47
CA ASP A 65 1.02 9.26 5.17
C ASP A 65 1.25 10.03 6.48
N PRO A 66 2.47 10.53 6.74
CA PRO A 66 2.80 11.21 7.99
C PRO A 66 2.10 12.55 8.18
N GLU A 67 1.57 13.15 7.11
CA GLU A 67 0.83 14.41 7.18
C GLU A 67 -0.63 14.22 7.62
N PHE A 68 -1.14 12.98 7.57
CA PHE A 68 -2.48 12.70 8.06
C PHE A 68 -2.56 12.83 9.58
N LYS A 69 -3.56 13.57 10.06
CA LYS A 69 -3.92 13.69 11.47
C LYS A 69 -5.35 13.22 11.68
N THR A 70 -5.56 12.36 12.68
CA THR A 70 -6.91 12.06 13.15
C THR A 70 -7.56 13.31 13.74
N PRO A 71 -8.90 13.36 13.88
CA PRO A 71 -9.57 14.45 14.59
C PRO A 71 -9.07 14.68 16.03
N GLU A 72 -8.60 13.62 16.70
CA GLU A 72 -7.97 13.69 18.01
C GLU A 72 -6.53 14.22 17.98
N GLY A 73 -5.95 14.42 16.80
CA GLY A 73 -4.62 15.00 16.60
C GLY A 73 -3.47 13.99 16.48
N TYR A 74 -3.76 12.69 16.49
CA TYR A 74 -2.75 11.65 16.34
C TYR A 74 -2.33 11.48 14.89
N LYS A 75 -1.07 11.15 14.68
CA LYS A 75 -0.47 10.92 13.35
C LYS A 75 0.46 9.71 13.36
N ILE A 76 0.94 9.33 12.18
CA ILE A 76 2.02 8.35 12.05
C ILE A 76 3.24 8.81 12.87
N GLY A 77 3.83 7.88 13.61
CA GLY A 77 4.96 8.14 14.50
C GLY A 77 4.58 8.59 15.93
N THR A 78 3.30 8.84 16.22
CA THR A 78 2.84 9.08 17.61
C THR A 78 3.23 7.88 18.47
N LYS A 79 3.88 8.11 19.61
CA LYS A 79 4.28 7.05 20.56
C LYS A 79 3.12 6.66 21.46
N LEU A 80 3.13 5.41 21.93
CA LEU A 80 2.11 4.92 22.84
C LEU A 80 2.05 5.73 24.15
N ASN A 81 3.19 6.20 24.66
CA ASN A 81 3.24 7.05 25.85
C ASN A 81 2.67 8.46 25.67
N GLU A 82 2.44 8.92 24.44
CA GLU A 82 1.79 10.19 24.13
C GLU A 82 0.26 10.06 24.07
N ILE A 83 -0.25 8.82 24.08
CA ILE A 83 -1.68 8.50 24.06
C ILE A 83 -2.18 8.39 25.51
N PRO A 84 -3.37 8.92 25.88
CA PRO A 84 -3.89 8.80 27.23
C PRO A 84 -3.97 7.36 27.72
N GLN A 85 -3.60 7.10 28.98
CA GLN A 85 -3.59 5.76 29.56
C GLN A 85 -4.94 5.04 29.44
N THR A 86 -6.05 5.79 29.50
CA THR A 86 -7.42 5.25 29.32
C THR A 86 -7.66 4.66 27.93
N GLN A 87 -6.94 5.13 26.90
CA GLN A 87 -6.95 4.56 25.55
C GLN A 87 -5.91 3.45 25.39
N GLN A 88 -4.72 3.58 26.00
CA GLN A 88 -3.71 2.52 26.01
C GLN A 88 -4.28 1.21 26.57
N ASN A 89 -5.06 1.27 27.65
CA ASN A 89 -5.71 0.11 28.26
C ASN A 89 -6.78 -0.57 27.37
N LYS A 90 -7.12 0.02 26.22
CA LYS A 90 -8.07 -0.51 25.24
C LYS A 90 -7.38 -1.10 24.02
N ILE A 91 -6.05 -1.26 24.04
CA ILE A 91 -5.33 -1.95 22.97
C ILE A 91 -5.91 -3.35 22.79
N TYR A 92 -6.22 -3.70 21.56
CA TYR A 92 -6.59 -5.07 21.18
C TYR A 92 -5.71 -5.57 20.05
N LYS A 93 -5.53 -6.89 19.99
CA LYS A 93 -4.67 -7.58 19.01
C LYS A 93 -5.52 -8.21 17.91
N LEU A 94 -5.10 -8.04 16.65
CA LEU A 94 -5.50 -8.89 15.54
C LEU A 94 -4.26 -9.63 15.03
N SER A 95 -4.15 -10.92 15.38
CA SER A 95 -2.97 -11.75 15.08
C SER A 95 -2.58 -11.69 13.60
N GLY A 96 -1.32 -11.39 13.31
CA GLY A 96 -0.80 -11.23 11.96
C GLY A 96 -1.10 -9.89 11.29
N PHE A 97 -1.84 -8.99 11.95
CA PHE A 97 -2.20 -7.68 11.41
C PHE A 97 -1.68 -6.53 12.25
N GLY A 98 -1.76 -6.62 13.58
CA GLY A 98 -1.24 -5.57 14.47
C GLY A 98 -1.98 -5.46 15.80
N TYR A 99 -1.62 -4.42 16.54
CA TYR A 99 -2.32 -3.95 17.73
C TYR A 99 -3.02 -2.63 17.42
N PHE A 100 -4.19 -2.42 18.00
CA PHE A 100 -5.06 -1.33 17.62
C PHE A 100 -5.66 -0.60 18.82
N ILE A 101 -5.80 0.72 18.68
CA ILE A 101 -6.57 1.57 19.59
C ILE A 101 -7.69 2.22 18.79
N ASN A 102 -8.93 1.99 19.19
CA ASN A 102 -10.09 2.67 18.60
C ASN A 102 -10.21 4.09 19.17
N LEU A 103 -10.41 5.06 18.27
CA LEU A 103 -10.70 6.44 18.60
C LEU A 103 -12.20 6.74 18.47
N ASN A 104 -12.64 7.84 19.07
CA ASN A 104 -14.05 8.26 19.02
C ASN A 104 -14.47 8.72 17.63
N SER A 105 -13.51 9.16 16.81
CA SER A 105 -13.71 9.58 15.42
C SER A 105 -13.89 8.43 14.43
N GLU A 106 -14.09 7.19 14.90
CA GLU A 106 -14.13 5.97 14.07
C GLU A 106 -12.85 5.78 13.24
N TRP A 107 -11.73 6.34 13.70
CA TRP A 107 -10.39 5.97 13.26
C TRP A 107 -9.78 5.02 14.28
N ARG A 108 -8.81 4.21 13.85
CA ARG A 108 -8.00 3.41 14.76
C ARG A 108 -6.53 3.62 14.46
N LEU A 109 -5.76 3.72 15.54
CA LEU A 109 -4.31 3.78 15.52
C LEU A 109 -3.77 2.36 15.51
N ALA A 110 -2.80 2.07 14.67
CA ALA A 110 -2.27 0.74 14.55
C ALA A 110 -0.76 0.69 14.79
N PHE A 111 -0.36 -0.35 15.52
CA PHE A 111 1.02 -0.64 15.91
C PHE A 111 1.39 -2.02 15.35
N CYS A 112 2.58 -2.14 14.78
CA CYS A 112 3.13 -3.41 14.32
C CYS A 112 4.40 -3.71 15.10
N GLU A 113 4.35 -4.78 15.89
CA GLU A 113 5.42 -5.18 16.79
C GLU A 113 6.01 -6.52 16.37
N GLY A 114 7.30 -6.50 16.05
CA GLY A 114 8.02 -7.64 15.50
C GLY A 114 7.70 -7.92 14.03
N LYS A 115 8.13 -9.09 13.54
CA LYS A 115 8.05 -9.49 12.13
C LYS A 115 6.63 -9.83 11.69
N THR A 116 5.80 -10.38 12.57
CA THR A 116 4.39 -10.69 12.26
C THR A 116 3.43 -9.55 12.64
N CYS A 117 3.96 -8.38 12.99
CA CYS A 117 3.25 -7.26 13.61
C CYS A 117 2.57 -7.56 14.95
N THR A 118 2.67 -8.79 15.44
CA THR A 118 2.05 -9.23 16.69
C THR A 118 2.91 -10.18 17.52
N ASP A 119 4.24 -10.15 17.31
CA ASP A 119 5.19 -11.04 18.00
C ASP A 119 5.32 -10.65 19.47
N ASN A 120 5.32 -9.34 19.75
CA ASN A 120 5.44 -8.77 21.09
C ASN A 120 4.32 -7.77 21.33
N SER A 121 3.90 -7.61 22.59
CA SER A 121 2.99 -6.52 22.95
C SER A 121 3.68 -5.16 22.76
N PRO A 122 2.93 -4.11 22.35
CA PRO A 122 3.47 -2.76 22.27
C PRO A 122 4.01 -2.29 23.62
N ASP A 123 5.13 -1.58 23.59
CA ASP A 123 5.69 -0.88 24.74
C ASP A 123 5.44 0.63 24.64
N LEU A 124 5.86 1.38 25.66
CA LEU A 124 5.62 2.83 25.72
C LEU A 124 6.30 3.63 24.59
N ASN A 125 7.29 3.06 23.91
CA ASN A 125 7.99 3.65 22.77
C ASN A 125 7.44 3.17 21.42
N SER A 126 6.56 2.17 21.39
CA SER A 126 5.85 1.73 20.19
C SER A 126 5.18 2.91 19.50
N ILE A 127 5.27 2.95 18.18
CA ILE A 127 4.75 4.05 17.36
C ILE A 127 3.58 3.62 16.50
N VAL A 128 2.66 4.56 16.24
CA VAL A 128 1.61 4.39 15.24
C VAL A 128 2.25 4.26 13.85
N GLN A 129 2.05 3.12 13.18
CA GLN A 129 2.61 2.83 11.86
C GLN A 129 1.62 3.03 10.71
N TRP A 130 0.32 2.84 10.96
CA TRP A 130 -0.74 3.24 10.05
C TRP A 130 -1.97 3.67 10.83
N ILE A 131 -2.84 4.42 10.14
CA ILE A 131 -4.13 4.84 10.67
C ILE A 131 -5.19 4.39 9.69
N GLU A 132 -6.25 3.77 10.21
CA GLU A 132 -7.30 3.22 9.35
C GLU A 132 -8.69 3.55 9.88
N LYS A 133 -9.62 3.64 8.96
CA LYS A 133 -11.03 3.88 9.25
C LYS A 133 -11.66 2.57 9.73
N LYS A 134 -12.40 2.65 10.83
CA LYS A 134 -13.21 1.54 11.35
C LYS A 134 -14.43 1.29 10.47
#